data_AF-A0A9P5TEJ4-F1
#
_entry.id   AF-A0A9P5TEJ4-F1
#
_cell.length_a   1.000
_cell.length_b   1.000
_cell.length_c   1.000
_cell.angle_alpha   90.00
_cell.angle_beta   90.00
_cell.angle_gamma   90.00
#
_symmetry.space_group_name_H-M   'P 1'
#
loop_
_entity.id
_entity.type
_entity.pdbx_description
1 polymer ?
#
loop_
_entity_poly.entity_id
_entity_poly.type
_entity_poly.pdbx_seq_one_letter_code
_entity_poly.pdbx_strand_id
1 'polypeptide(L)' 'LESKNFTSHLFNISINEAHCIKHWGKDFQPDYANLGCLQWSVPSHVQFHLVSATLPAARCISHMLR' A
#
# COMPACT_ATOMS: atom_id res chain seq x y z
N LEU A 1 -12.24 3.37 7.22
CA LEU A 1 -13.07 2.71 6.19
C LEU A 1 -14.50 2.44 6.69
N GLU A 2 -15.02 3.30 7.57
CA GLU A 2 -16.27 3.05 8.31
C GLU A 2 -17.54 3.40 7.51
N SER A 3 -17.41 4.28 6.51
CA SER A 3 -18.51 4.60 5.60
C SER A 3 -18.67 3.51 4.54
N LYS A 4 -19.70 2.67 4.70
CA LYS A 4 -20.07 1.63 3.72
C LYS A 4 -20.34 2.20 2.33
N ASN A 5 -20.91 3.40 2.25
CA ASN A 5 -21.19 4.04 0.97
C ASN A 5 -19.90 4.45 0.25
N PHE A 6 -18.90 4.91 0.98
CA PHE A 6 -17.60 5.22 0.38
C PHE A 6 -16.90 3.93 -0.08
N THR A 7 -16.85 2.91 0.77
CA THR A 7 -16.08 1.68 0.48
C THR A 7 -16.70 0.81 -0.61
N SER A 8 -18.01 0.88 -0.84
CA SER A 8 -18.67 0.17 -1.95
C SER A 8 -18.32 0.71 -3.34
N HIS A 9 -17.81 1.94 -3.42
CA HIS A 9 -17.42 2.59 -4.68
C HIS A 9 -15.90 2.71 -4.82
N LEU A 10 -15.13 2.19 -3.88
CA LEU A 10 -13.67 2.21 -3.95
C LEU A 10 -13.21 1.19 -4.99
N PHE A 11 -12.60 1.66 -6.08
CA PHE A 11 -12.21 0.77 -7.19
C PHE A 11 -10.80 0.19 -7.01
N ASN A 12 -9.83 1.02 -6.64
CA ASN A 12 -8.46 0.59 -6.39
C ASN A 12 -7.76 1.52 -5.38
N ILE A 13 -6.63 1.05 -4.85
CA ILE A 13 -5.66 1.83 -4.10
C ILE A 13 -4.32 1.75 -4.82
N SER A 14 -3.79 2.90 -5.20
CA SER A 14 -2.49 3.01 -5.86
C SER A 14 -1.47 3.68 -4.92
N ILE A 15 -0.39 2.98 -4.62
CA ILE A 15 0.69 3.47 -3.75
C ILE A 15 1.89 3.83 -4.63
N ASN A 16 2.12 5.13 -4.76
CA ASN A 16 3.26 5.67 -5.51
C ASN A 16 4.55 5.57 -4.69
N GLU A 17 5.71 5.50 -5.34
CA GLU A 17 7.02 5.43 -4.65
C GLU A 17 7.14 4.34 -3.58
N ALA A 18 6.61 3.15 -3.84
CA ALA A 18 6.69 2.00 -2.91
C ALA A 18 8.14 1.60 -2.55
N HIS A 19 9.13 2.07 -3.32
CA HIS A 19 10.55 1.87 -3.04
C HIS A 19 11.05 2.66 -1.81
N CYS A 20 10.34 3.70 -1.36
CA CYS A 20 10.71 4.53 -0.21
C CYS A 20 10.77 3.74 1.10
N ILE A 21 9.89 2.73 1.28
CA ILE A 21 9.90 1.83 2.45
C ILE A 21 11.26 1.14 2.62
N LYS A 22 11.93 0.84 1.51
CA LYS A 22 13.23 0.16 1.54
C LYS A 22 14.41 1.13 1.52
N HIS A 23 14.37 2.14 0.67
CA HIS A 23 15.50 3.05 0.46
C HIS A 23 15.68 4.05 1.59
N TRP A 24 14.57 4.55 2.13
CA TRP A 24 14.58 5.56 3.18
C TRP A 24 14.29 4.96 4.57
N GLY A 25 13.89 3.68 4.61
CA GLY A 25 13.81 2.89 5.83
C GLY A 25 12.71 3.37 6.78
N LYS A 26 12.82 2.97 8.05
CA LYS A 26 11.84 3.29 9.11
C LYS A 26 11.86 4.76 9.55
N ASP A 27 12.92 5.48 9.20
CA ASP A 27 13.10 6.88 9.58
C ASP A 27 12.35 7.82 8.63
N PHE A 28 11.96 7.31 7.45
CA PHE A 28 11.11 8.04 6.53
C PHE A 28 9.66 7.61 6.66
N GLN A 29 8.85 8.52 7.21
CA GLN A 29 7.41 8.39 7.40
C GLN A 29 6.99 6.99 7.90
N PRO A 30 7.13 6.71 9.21
CA PRO A 30 6.83 5.40 9.79
C PRO A 30 5.45 4.84 9.42
N ASP A 31 4.46 5.72 9.26
CA ASP A 31 3.10 5.36 8.85
C ASP A 31 3.03 4.75 7.45
N TYR A 32 3.99 5.08 6.58
CA TYR A 32 4.09 4.55 5.23
C TYR A 32 4.40 3.04 5.22
N ALA A 33 5.15 2.56 6.22
CA ALA A 33 5.39 1.14 6.43
C ALA A 33 4.12 0.39 6.87
N ASN A 34 3.14 1.08 7.44
CA ASN A 34 1.89 0.50 7.91
C ASN A 34 0.80 0.47 6.83
N LEU A 35 1.06 0.95 5.60
CA LEU A 35 0.08 0.96 4.52
C LEU A 35 -0.38 -0.46 4.12
N GLY A 36 0.42 -1.50 4.36
CA GLY A 36 0.01 -2.89 4.18
C GLY A 36 -1.24 -3.27 4.95
N CYS A 37 -1.45 -2.68 6.13
CA CYS A 37 -2.60 -2.96 6.99
C CYS A 37 -3.94 -2.56 6.36
N LEU A 38 -3.94 -1.67 5.36
CA LEU A 38 -5.15 -1.31 4.62
C LEU A 38 -5.80 -2.53 3.97
N GLN A 39 -5.03 -3.55 3.57
CA GLN A 39 -5.58 -4.77 2.95
C GLN A 39 -6.58 -5.50 3.86
N TRP A 40 -6.42 -5.37 5.17
CA TRP A 40 -7.30 -5.99 6.17
C TRP A 40 -8.57 -5.18 6.44
N SER A 41 -8.57 -3.91 6.04
CA SER A 41 -9.65 -2.97 6.33
C SER A 41 -10.50 -2.65 5.09
N VAL A 42 -10.00 -2.90 3.88
CA VAL A 42 -10.70 -2.62 2.63
C VAL A 42 -11.47 -3.84 2.13
N PRO A 43 -12.56 -3.65 1.38
CA PRO A 43 -13.23 -4.77 0.71
C PRO A 43 -12.30 -5.53 -0.24
N SER A 44 -12.49 -6.84 -0.33
CA SER A 44 -11.65 -7.74 -1.13
C SER A 44 -11.66 -7.46 -2.65
N HIS A 45 -12.65 -6.72 -3.16
CA HIS A 45 -12.71 -6.34 -4.57
C HIS A 45 -11.78 -5.16 -4.91
N VAL A 46 -11.26 -4.45 -3.90
CA VAL A 46 -10.39 -3.29 -4.10
C VAL A 46 -8.98 -3.78 -4.38
N GLN A 47 -8.45 -3.43 -5.54
CA GLN A 47 -7.10 -3.85 -5.96
C GLN A 47 -6.03 -2.90 -5.43
N PHE A 48 -4.88 -3.45 -5.04
CA PHE A 48 -3.69 -2.66 -4.67
C PHE A 48 -2.69 -2.63 -5.82
N HIS A 49 -2.28 -1.43 -6.21
CA HIS A 49 -1.27 -1.20 -7.24
C HIS A 49 -0.05 -0.53 -6.61
N LEU A 50 1.11 -1.16 -6.75
CA LEU A 50 2.37 -0.64 -6.22
C LEU A 50 3.19 -0.07 -7.38
N VAL A 51 3.47 1.23 -7.32
CA VAL A 51 4.31 1.93 -8.31
C VAL A 51 5.66 2.23 -7.67
N SER A 52 6.73 1.95 -8.38
CA SER A 52 8.10 2.07 -7.89
C SER A 52 9.03 2.39 -9.05
N ALA A 53 10.06 3.21 -8.79
CA ALA A 53 11.04 3.60 -9.81
C ALA A 53 11.93 2.42 -10.24
N THR A 54 12.71 1.85 -9.30
CA THR A 54 13.76 0.87 -9.63
C THR A 54 13.72 -0.40 -8.78
N LEU A 55 12.92 -0.45 -7.72
CA LEU A 55 12.87 -1.63 -6.86
C LEU A 55 12.08 -2.75 -7.56
N PRO A 56 12.63 -3.98 -7.66
CA PRO A 56 11.92 -5.11 -8.27
C PRO A 56 10.57 -5.35 -7.59
N ALA A 57 9.54 -5.68 -8.37
CA ALA A 57 8.17 -5.84 -7.88
C ALA A 57 8.07 -6.80 -6.67
N ALA A 58 8.77 -7.94 -6.72
CA ALA A 58 8.79 -8.91 -5.61
C ALA A 58 9.37 -8.32 -4.30
N ARG A 59 10.31 -7.37 -4.40
CA ARG A 59 10.86 -6.67 -3.23
C ARG A 59 9.91 -5.60 -2.70
N CYS A 60 9.22 -4.85 -3.56
CA CYS A 60 8.17 -3.91 -3.12
C CYS A 60 7.06 -4.64 -2.36
N ILE A 61 6.51 -5.70 -2.97
CA ILE A 61 5.40 -6.49 -2.41
C ILE A 61 5.76 -7.05 -1.03
N SER A 62 6.95 -7.65 -0.90
CA SER A 62 7.37 -8.30 0.34
C SER A 62 7.66 -7.33 1.50
N HIS A 63 7.89 -6.04 1.25
CA HIS A 63 8.08 -5.04 2.30
C HIS A 63 6.79 -4.27 2.62
N MET A 64 5.84 -4.21 1.69
CA MET A 64 4.61 -3.42 1.86
C MET A 64 3.40 -4.25 2.27
N LEU A 65 3.28 -5.52 1.87
CA LEU A 65 2.12 -6.37 2.18
C LEU A 65 2.36 -7.33 3.37
N ARG A 66 3.41 -7.11 4.16
CA ARG A 66 3.68 -7.86 5.40
C ARG A 66 3.14 -7.13 6.62
#